data_AF-A0A1L5BRS1-F1
#
_entry.id   AF-A0A1L5BRS1-F1
#
_cell.length_a   1.000
_cell.length_b   1.000
_cell.length_c   1.000
_cell.angle_alpha   90.00
_cell.angle_beta   90.00
_cell.angle_gamma   90.00
#
_symmetry.space_group_name_H-M   'P 1'
#
loop_
_entity.id
_entity.type
_entity.pdbx_description
1 polymer ?
#
loop_
_entity_poly.entity_id
_entity_poly.type
_entity_poly.pdbx_seq_one_letter_code
_entity_poly.pdbx_strand_id
1 'polypeptide(L)'
;MTTPRSLPHEFFVPGSPVSVNRYGTAAYRDWRRDVHAESVRGVGWTGVFLASPCSVAIRYYQHLDARKDVDNILKAILDGLDGKAGTGAKQAHRVLHDDRDVERVVSQRTKIDYRTRIDGRRLRPHEFAAAYAALANQASVFVSVGDAPVHGRSVTR
;
A
#
# COMPACT_ATOMS: atom_id res chain seq x y z
N MET A 1 25.73 -10.93 -13.63
CA MET A 1 25.33 -9.53 -13.91
C MET A 1 24.13 -9.23 -13.01
N THR A 2 24.32 -8.40 -11.99
CA THR A 2 23.24 -7.96 -11.08
C THR A 2 22.50 -6.82 -11.76
N THR A 3 21.23 -7.02 -12.09
CA THR A 3 20.36 -5.96 -12.63
C THR A 3 20.34 -4.80 -11.62
N PRO A 4 20.55 -3.54 -12.03
CA PRO A 4 20.43 -2.41 -11.12
C PRO A 4 19.02 -2.44 -10.52
N ARG A 5 18.96 -2.48 -9.19
CA ARG A 5 17.70 -2.58 -8.45
C ARG A 5 16.85 -1.33 -8.73
N SER A 6 15.64 -1.53 -9.25
CA SER A 6 14.72 -0.43 -9.44
C SER A 6 14.34 0.17 -8.07
N LEU A 7 14.23 1.50 -7.99
CA LEU A 7 13.71 2.14 -6.79
C LEU A 7 12.25 1.67 -6.59
N PRO A 8 11.85 1.29 -5.36
CA PRO A 8 10.49 0.86 -5.11
C PRO A 8 9.49 1.98 -5.41
N HIS A 9 8.35 1.60 -5.95
CA HIS A 9 7.17 2.46 -6.08
C HIS A 9 6.47 2.58 -4.75
N GLU A 10 6.31 3.80 -4.26
CA GLU A 10 5.84 4.08 -2.91
C GLU A 10 4.73 5.10 -2.92
N PHE A 11 3.71 4.87 -2.10
CA PHE A 11 2.62 5.80 -1.91
C PHE A 11 1.95 5.56 -0.55
N PHE A 12 1.05 6.45 -0.15
CA PHE A 12 0.19 6.21 0.99
C PHE A 12 -1.27 6.45 0.61
N VAL A 13 -2.17 5.70 1.24
CA VAL A 13 -3.61 5.79 1.06
C VAL A 13 -4.19 6.40 2.33
N PRO A 14 -4.83 7.58 2.25
CA PRO A 14 -5.51 8.18 3.39
C PRO A 14 -6.77 7.40 3.75
N GLY A 15 -7.14 7.43 5.03
CA GLY A 15 -8.38 6.86 5.53
C GLY A 15 -8.26 5.43 6.05
N SER A 16 -9.33 4.96 6.68
CA SER A 16 -9.42 3.63 7.27
C SER A 16 -9.54 2.56 6.19
N PRO A 17 -8.63 1.57 6.15
CA PRO A 17 -8.68 0.55 5.12
C PRO A 17 -9.93 -0.33 5.23
N VAL A 18 -10.46 -0.76 4.09
CA VAL A 18 -11.69 -1.58 4.04
C VAL A 18 -11.32 -3.05 3.91
N SER A 19 -11.83 -3.86 4.84
CA SER A 19 -11.61 -5.31 4.86
C SER A 19 -12.31 -6.00 3.69
N VAL A 20 -11.70 -7.09 3.21
CA VAL A 20 -12.24 -8.05 2.24
C VAL A 20 -13.54 -8.69 2.71
N ASN A 21 -13.84 -8.71 4.02
CA ASN A 21 -15.16 -9.13 4.51
C ASN A 21 -16.29 -8.20 4.04
N ARG A 22 -15.95 -7.02 3.51
CA ARG A 22 -16.85 -6.08 2.84
C ARG A 22 -16.77 -6.18 1.32
N TYR A 23 -16.24 -7.26 0.76
CA TYR A 23 -16.14 -7.44 -0.69
C TYR A 23 -17.50 -7.22 -1.36
N GLY A 24 -17.49 -6.58 -2.53
CA GLY A 24 -18.71 -6.24 -3.28
C GLY A 24 -19.51 -5.06 -2.74
N THR A 25 -19.20 -4.53 -1.55
CA THR A 25 -19.85 -3.31 -1.04
C THR A 25 -19.35 -2.04 -1.73
N ALA A 26 -20.13 -0.95 -1.63
CA ALA A 26 -19.70 0.37 -2.11
C ALA A 26 -18.39 0.80 -1.43
N ALA A 27 -18.29 0.68 -0.11
CA ALA A 27 -17.08 1.03 0.65
C ALA A 27 -15.82 0.29 0.14
N TYR A 28 -15.94 -1.00 -0.21
CA TYR A 28 -14.82 -1.75 -0.78
C TYR A 28 -14.46 -1.28 -2.19
N ARG A 29 -15.45 -0.96 -3.04
CA ARG A 29 -15.18 -0.38 -4.38
C ARG A 29 -14.54 1.00 -4.27
N ASP A 30 -15.05 1.84 -3.39
CA ASP A 30 -14.56 3.21 -3.17
C ASP A 30 -13.13 3.18 -2.67
N TRP A 31 -12.84 2.37 -1.67
CA TRP A 31 -11.48 2.28 -1.14
C TRP A 31 -10.49 1.71 -2.15
N ARG A 32 -10.87 0.72 -2.96
CA ARG A 32 -10.02 0.23 -4.07
C ARG A 32 -9.72 1.32 -5.10
N ARG A 33 -10.71 2.16 -5.40
CA ARG A 33 -10.53 3.33 -6.28
C ARG A 33 -9.54 4.32 -5.67
N ASP A 34 -9.59 4.55 -4.36
CA ASP A 34 -8.65 5.43 -3.66
C ASP A 34 -7.23 4.86 -3.65
N VAL A 35 -7.06 3.57 -3.38
CA VAL A 35 -5.78 2.86 -3.53
C VAL A 35 -5.24 3.06 -4.94
N HIS A 36 -6.08 2.83 -5.95
CA HIS A 36 -5.68 2.97 -7.34
C HIS A 36 -5.23 4.39 -7.65
N ALA A 37 -6.05 5.38 -7.31
CA ALA A 37 -5.79 6.80 -7.55
C ALA A 37 -4.46 7.25 -6.93
N GLU A 38 -4.20 6.88 -5.67
CA GLU A 38 -2.94 7.20 -5.00
C GLU A 38 -1.75 6.44 -5.61
N SER A 39 -1.95 5.18 -6.03
CA SER A 39 -0.89 4.38 -6.64
C SER A 39 -0.43 4.89 -8.01
N VAL A 40 -1.23 5.70 -8.71
CA VAL A 40 -0.89 6.29 -10.01
C VAL A 40 -0.81 7.82 -9.96
N ARG A 41 -0.79 8.41 -8.75
CA ARG A 41 -0.76 9.86 -8.60
C ARG A 41 0.61 10.42 -8.96
N GLY A 42 0.63 11.36 -9.91
CA GLY A 42 1.86 12.08 -10.31
C GLY A 42 2.86 11.23 -11.09
N VAL A 43 2.40 10.12 -11.67
CA VAL A 43 3.25 9.16 -12.38
C VAL A 43 3.43 9.53 -13.85
N GLY A 44 4.65 9.35 -14.38
CA GLY A 44 5.01 9.71 -15.75
C GLY A 44 4.97 8.56 -16.77
N TRP A 45 4.52 7.37 -16.38
CA TRP A 45 4.50 6.19 -17.24
C TRP A 45 3.09 5.82 -17.71
N THR A 46 3.03 5.06 -18.80
CA THR A 46 1.80 4.48 -19.36
C THR A 46 1.84 2.96 -19.26
N GLY A 47 0.69 2.31 -19.04
CA GLY A 47 0.62 0.85 -18.97
C GLY A 47 0.96 0.30 -17.58
N VAL A 48 1.70 -0.81 -17.54
CA VAL A 48 2.07 -1.51 -16.30
C VAL A 48 3.42 -1.01 -15.79
N PHE A 49 3.49 -0.64 -14.52
CA PHE A 49 4.74 -0.19 -13.89
C PHE A 49 5.74 -1.34 -13.65
N LEU A 50 5.32 -2.39 -12.92
CA LEU A 50 6.18 -3.54 -12.60
C LEU A 50 5.77 -4.76 -13.42
N ALA A 51 6.72 -5.30 -14.18
CA ALA A 51 6.61 -6.62 -14.79
C ALA A 51 7.00 -7.68 -13.76
N SER A 52 6.14 -8.68 -13.59
CA SER A 52 6.30 -9.85 -12.69
C SER A 52 7.72 -10.47 -12.68
N PRO A 53 8.21 -11.01 -11.54
CA PRO A 53 7.60 -11.04 -10.22
C PRO A 53 8.01 -9.87 -9.30
N CYS A 54 7.13 -9.51 -8.35
CA CYS A 54 7.33 -8.38 -7.44
C CYS A 54 7.05 -8.70 -5.97
N SER A 55 7.44 -7.78 -5.09
CA SER A 55 7.15 -7.81 -3.66
C SER A 55 6.39 -6.56 -3.22
N VAL A 56 5.49 -6.74 -2.24
CA VAL A 56 4.65 -5.67 -1.68
C VAL A 56 4.89 -5.58 -0.18
N ALA A 57 5.28 -4.40 0.31
CA ALA A 57 5.33 -4.08 1.72
C ALA A 57 4.19 -3.12 2.09
N ILE A 58 3.42 -3.48 3.11
CA ILE A 58 2.25 -2.73 3.60
C ILE A 58 2.49 -2.39 5.05
N ARG A 59 2.34 -1.12 5.40
CA ARG A 59 2.30 -0.68 6.78
C ARG A 59 1.01 0.07 7.06
N TYR A 60 0.22 -0.47 7.97
CA TYR A 60 -1.01 0.14 8.43
C TYR A 60 -0.75 0.95 9.71
N TYR A 61 -1.05 2.24 9.66
CA TYR A 61 -0.98 3.14 10.81
C TYR A 61 -2.38 3.43 11.31
N GLN A 62 -2.59 3.18 12.61
CA GLN A 62 -3.89 3.34 13.23
C GLN A 62 -3.78 4.10 14.55
N HIS A 63 -4.81 4.91 14.83
CA HIS A 63 -4.98 5.54 16.13
C HIS A 63 -6.00 4.77 17.02
N LEU A 64 -7.10 4.22 16.46
CA LEU A 64 -8.24 3.74 17.28
C LEU A 64 -8.91 2.41 16.89
N ASP A 65 -8.60 1.81 15.73
CA ASP A 65 -9.31 0.59 15.30
C ASP A 65 -8.52 -0.68 15.59
N ALA A 66 -8.69 -1.22 16.80
CA ALA A 66 -7.98 -2.41 17.26
C ALA A 66 -8.33 -3.71 16.49
N ARG A 67 -9.39 -3.73 15.66
CA ARG A 67 -9.97 -4.99 15.16
C ARG A 67 -9.66 -5.33 13.70
N LYS A 68 -9.01 -4.45 12.94
CA LYS A 68 -8.70 -4.75 11.54
C LYS A 68 -7.42 -5.57 11.41
N ASP A 69 -7.58 -6.76 10.86
CA ASP A 69 -6.50 -7.61 10.40
C ASP A 69 -5.90 -7.04 9.10
N VAL A 70 -4.58 -6.95 9.02
CA VAL A 70 -3.89 -6.38 7.86
C VAL A 70 -4.04 -7.31 6.65
N ASP A 71 -4.13 -8.61 6.88
CA ASP A 71 -4.33 -9.58 5.81
C ASP A 71 -5.72 -9.42 5.18
N ASN A 72 -6.70 -9.00 5.98
CA ASN A 72 -8.04 -8.71 5.48
C ASN A 72 -8.10 -7.45 4.62
N ILE A 73 -7.13 -6.54 4.64
CA ILE A 73 -7.15 -5.34 3.76
C ILE A 73 -6.27 -5.52 2.52
N LEU A 74 -5.41 -6.54 2.50
CA LEU A 74 -4.49 -6.84 1.43
C LEU A 74 -5.18 -6.97 0.07
N LYS A 75 -6.28 -7.73 0.00
CA LYS A 75 -6.96 -7.98 -1.28
C LYS A 75 -7.42 -6.70 -1.96
N ALA A 76 -7.91 -5.74 -1.19
CA ALA A 76 -8.34 -4.46 -1.73
C ALA A 76 -7.15 -3.61 -2.20
N ILE A 77 -6.00 -3.72 -1.54
CA ILE A 77 -4.76 -3.06 -1.98
C ILE A 77 -4.33 -3.64 -3.33
N LEU A 78 -4.22 -4.97 -3.41
CA LEU A 78 -3.80 -5.67 -4.63
C LEU A 78 -4.76 -5.42 -5.80
N ASP A 79 -6.07 -5.44 -5.55
CA ASP A 79 -7.06 -5.11 -6.58
C ASP A 79 -6.89 -3.66 -7.09
N GLY A 80 -6.59 -2.70 -6.20
CA GLY A 80 -6.33 -1.31 -6.59
C GLY A 80 -5.06 -1.15 -7.42
N LEU A 81 -3.99 -1.86 -7.05
CA LEU A 81 -2.72 -1.90 -7.78
C LEU A 81 -2.87 -2.54 -9.17
N ASP A 82 -3.73 -3.56 -9.31
CA ASP A 82 -4.13 -4.21 -10.58
C ASP A 82 -5.14 -3.35 -11.41
N GLY A 83 -5.52 -2.18 -10.91
CA GLY A 83 -6.41 -1.27 -11.61
C GLY A 83 -7.89 -1.67 -11.62
N LYS A 84 -8.33 -2.53 -10.69
CA LYS A 84 -9.76 -2.85 -10.48
C LYS A 84 -10.47 -1.73 -9.69
N ALA A 85 -10.47 -0.51 -10.22
CA ALA A 85 -10.93 0.72 -9.59
C ALA A 85 -12.47 0.88 -9.54
N GLY A 86 -13.21 -0.19 -9.21
CA GLY A 86 -14.68 -0.17 -9.07
C GLY A 86 -15.47 -0.16 -10.39
N THR A 87 -14.81 0.11 -11.52
CA THR A 87 -15.33 -0.10 -12.87
C THR A 87 -15.05 -1.53 -13.31
N GLY A 88 -15.97 -2.20 -14.02
CA GLY A 88 -15.75 -3.57 -14.50
C GLY A 88 -14.54 -3.75 -15.42
N ALA A 89 -14.02 -2.65 -16.00
CA ALA A 89 -12.80 -2.61 -16.78
C ALA A 89 -11.59 -2.20 -15.93
N LYS A 90 -10.43 -2.83 -16.20
CA LYS A 90 -9.13 -2.44 -15.64
C LYS A 90 -8.70 -1.07 -16.18
N GLN A 91 -8.08 -0.26 -15.34
CA GLN A 91 -7.53 1.04 -15.71
C GLN A 91 -6.26 0.90 -16.58
N ALA A 92 -5.98 1.92 -17.39
CA ALA A 92 -4.86 1.91 -18.34
C ALA A 92 -3.49 2.02 -17.66
N HIS A 93 -3.39 2.86 -16.64
CA HIS A 93 -2.22 2.94 -15.76
C HIS A 93 -2.43 1.95 -14.64
N ARG A 94 -1.51 1.02 -14.41
CA ARG A 94 -1.59 0.09 -13.28
C ARG A 94 -0.20 -0.24 -12.76
N VAL A 95 -0.11 -0.53 -11.47
CA VAL A 95 1.16 -0.87 -10.84
C VAL A 95 1.51 -2.33 -11.14
N LEU A 96 0.52 -3.21 -11.03
CA LEU A 96 0.65 -4.64 -11.25
C LEU A 96 -0.05 -5.05 -12.55
N HIS A 97 0.44 -6.12 -13.18
CA HIS A 97 -0.27 -6.76 -14.28
C HIS A 97 -1.36 -7.71 -13.76
N ASP A 98 -1.04 -8.51 -12.74
CA ASP A 98 -1.93 -9.39 -11.99
C ASP A 98 -1.52 -9.43 -10.50
N ASP A 99 -2.47 -9.73 -9.60
CA ASP A 99 -2.13 -9.93 -8.18
C ASP A 99 -1.31 -11.20 -7.95
N ARG A 100 -1.36 -12.16 -8.88
CA ARG A 100 -0.53 -13.36 -8.90
C ARG A 100 0.96 -13.08 -9.13
N ASP A 101 1.31 -11.89 -9.61
CA ASP A 101 2.69 -11.46 -9.80
C ASP A 101 3.38 -11.07 -8.48
N VAL A 102 2.62 -11.03 -7.38
CA VAL A 102 3.14 -10.74 -6.05
C VAL A 102 3.60 -12.05 -5.39
N GLU A 103 4.90 -12.29 -5.39
CA GLU A 103 5.48 -13.47 -4.76
C GLU A 103 5.58 -13.33 -3.23
N ARG A 104 5.68 -12.09 -2.76
CA ARG A 104 5.90 -11.82 -1.33
C ARG A 104 5.15 -10.59 -0.87
N VAL A 105 4.43 -10.76 0.22
CA VAL A 105 3.80 -9.67 0.97
C VAL A 105 4.44 -9.58 2.35
N VAL A 106 4.83 -8.38 2.76
CA VAL A 106 5.23 -8.06 4.13
C VAL A 106 4.22 -7.07 4.68
N SER A 107 3.42 -7.49 5.66
CA SER A 107 2.42 -6.64 6.30
C SER A 107 2.84 -6.31 7.72
N GLN A 108 2.69 -5.04 8.11
CA GLN A 108 2.98 -4.58 9.47
C GLN A 108 1.91 -3.63 9.96
N ARG A 109 1.51 -3.82 11.20
CA ARG A 109 0.62 -2.90 11.91
C ARG A 109 1.42 -2.05 12.87
N THR A 110 1.22 -0.73 12.82
CA THR A 110 1.88 0.22 13.71
C THR A 110 0.83 1.01 14.48
N LYS A 111 0.83 0.85 15.80
CA LYS A 111 0.01 1.68 16.68
C LYS A 111 0.68 3.03 16.82
N ILE A 112 -0.07 4.09 16.57
CA ILE A 112 0.35 5.47 16.81
C ILE A 112 -0.68 6.09 17.77
N ASP A 113 -0.19 6.80 18.78
CA ASP A 113 -1.00 7.59 19.71
C ASP A 113 -0.40 8.99 19.87
N TYR A 114 -1.08 9.86 20.62
CA TYR A 114 -0.63 11.23 20.89
C TYR A 114 0.72 11.33 21.61
N ARG A 115 1.26 10.23 22.17
CA ARG A 115 2.58 10.19 22.81
C ARG A 115 3.67 9.68 21.87
N THR A 116 3.28 9.15 20.72
CA THR A 116 4.19 8.55 19.75
C THR A 116 5.04 9.64 19.10
N ARG A 117 6.36 9.53 19.27
CA ARG A 117 7.32 10.42 18.61
C ARG A 117 7.75 9.80 17.29
N ILE A 118 7.53 10.51 16.18
CA ILE A 118 7.99 10.09 14.86
C ILE A 118 9.39 10.66 14.61
N ASP A 119 10.36 9.77 14.39
CA ASP A 119 11.67 10.17 13.89
C ASP A 119 11.65 10.17 12.35
N GLY A 120 11.43 11.35 11.76
CA GLY A 120 11.36 11.52 10.31
C GLY A 120 12.64 11.13 9.56
N ARG A 121 13.79 11.06 10.24
CA ARG A 121 15.06 10.63 9.62
C ARG A 121 15.13 9.13 9.34
N ARG A 122 14.23 8.35 9.95
CA ARG A 122 14.18 6.89 9.84
C ARG A 122 13.09 6.38 8.92
N LEU A 123 12.22 7.26 8.44
CA LEU A 123 11.09 6.91 7.59
C LEU A 123 11.31 7.45 6.18
N ARG A 124 10.79 6.73 5.20
CA ARG A 124 10.71 7.22 3.83
C ARG A 124 9.65 8.32 3.72
N PRO A 125 9.68 9.20 2.71
CA PRO A 125 8.77 10.34 2.63
C PRO A 125 7.28 9.97 2.71
N HIS A 126 6.83 8.97 1.94
CA HIS A 126 5.42 8.52 1.97
C HIS A 126 5.06 7.80 3.27
N GLU A 127 6.02 7.10 3.87
CA GLU A 127 5.87 6.41 5.14
C GLU A 127 5.74 7.41 6.30
N PHE A 128 6.52 8.49 6.26
CA PHE A 128 6.38 9.63 7.17
C PHE A 128 5.03 10.31 7.00
N ALA A 129 4.58 10.58 5.77
CA ALA A 129 3.28 11.19 5.51
C ALA A 129 2.12 10.34 6.05
N ALA A 130 2.18 9.02 5.87
CA ALA A 130 1.20 8.09 6.43
C ALA A 130 1.19 8.16 7.97
N ALA A 131 2.35 8.08 8.60
CA ALA A 131 2.47 8.13 10.06
C ALA A 131 2.00 9.48 10.63
N TYR A 132 2.27 10.59 9.94
CA TYR A 132 1.81 11.92 10.32
C TYR A 132 0.29 12.06 10.21
N ALA A 133 -0.33 11.54 9.14
CA ALA A 133 -1.78 11.49 9.02
C ALA A 133 -2.42 10.71 10.18
N ALA A 134 -1.81 9.60 10.59
CA ALA A 134 -2.27 8.81 11.74
C ALA A 134 -2.21 9.57 13.07
N LEU A 135 -1.19 10.41 13.28
CA LEU A 135 -1.14 11.32 14.43
C LEU A 135 -2.26 12.37 14.39
N ALA A 136 -2.65 12.81 13.21
CA ALA A 136 -3.78 13.73 13.00
C ALA A 136 -5.15 13.01 13.10
N ASN A 137 -5.22 11.86 13.77
CA ASN A 137 -6.40 11.01 13.91
C ASN A 137 -6.96 10.45 12.59
N GLN A 138 -6.17 10.43 11.52
CA GLN A 138 -6.56 9.87 10.24
C GLN A 138 -5.82 8.56 10.00
N ALA A 139 -6.54 7.44 10.03
CA ALA A 139 -5.97 6.14 9.65
C ALA A 139 -5.31 6.24 8.25
N SER A 140 -4.22 5.52 8.04
CA SER A 140 -3.51 5.56 6.77
C SER A 140 -2.78 4.24 6.50
N VAL A 141 -2.57 3.94 5.23
CA VAL A 141 -1.80 2.78 4.79
C VAL A 141 -0.65 3.26 3.93
N PHE A 142 0.57 2.90 4.31
CA PHE A 142 1.73 3.04 3.45
C PHE A 142 1.93 1.75 2.64
N VAL A 143 2.19 1.89 1.34
CA VAL A 143 2.42 0.79 0.41
C VAL A 143 3.73 1.03 -0.35
N SER A 144 4.55 -0.01 -0.45
CA SER A 144 5.79 -0.02 -1.21
C SER A 144 5.82 -1.27 -2.08
N VAL A 145 6.01 -1.11 -3.38
CA VAL A 145 6.05 -2.19 -4.37
C VAL A 145 7.40 -2.14 -5.07
N GLY A 146 8.10 -3.27 -5.19
CA GLY A 146 9.37 -3.33 -5.90
C GLY A 146 9.71 -4.74 -6.36
N ASP A 147 10.88 -4.89 -6.96
CA ASP A 147 11.36 -6.19 -7.48
C ASP A 147 11.37 -7.29 -6.39
N ALA A 148 11.21 -8.55 -6.82
CA ALA A 148 11.34 -9.74 -5.96
C ALA A 148 12.71 -9.74 -5.21
N PRO A 149 12.82 -10.36 -4.02
CA PRO A 149 13.59 -9.76 -2.94
C PRO A 149 15.11 -9.92 -3.10
N VAL A 150 15.82 -8.80 -2.99
CA VAL A 150 17.07 -8.73 -2.22
C VAL A 150 16.97 -7.56 -1.23
N HIS A 151 16.47 -7.78 -0.02
CA HIS A 151 17.02 -7.25 1.25
C HIS A 151 16.15 -7.65 2.45
N GLY A 152 16.70 -8.55 3.26
CA GLY A 152 17.30 -8.22 4.55
C GLY A 152 16.62 -7.16 5.43
N ARG A 153 16.16 -7.63 6.59
CA ARG A 153 15.79 -6.91 7.81
C ARG A 153 14.47 -6.12 7.76
N SER A 154 13.42 -6.83 8.18
CA SER A 154 12.52 -6.29 9.21
C SER A 154 13.36 -5.56 10.25
N VAL A 155 13.30 -4.23 10.28
CA VAL A 155 13.70 -3.49 11.46
C VAL A 155 12.48 -3.49 12.37
N THR A 156 12.42 -4.50 13.23
CA THR A 156 11.58 -4.51 14.42
C THR A 156 12.04 -3.34 15.30
N ARG A 157 11.15 -2.39 15.57
CA ARG A 157 11.20 -1.53 16.74
C ARG A 157 9.79 -1.34 17.25
#